data_AF-A0A954S1Z7-F1
#
_entry.id   AF-A0A954S1Z7-F1
#
_cell.length_a   1.000
_cell.length_b   1.000
_cell.length_c   1.000
_cell.angle_alpha   90.00
_cell.angle_beta   90.00
_cell.angle_gamma   90.00
#
_symmetry.space_group_name_H-M   'P 1'
#
loop_
_entity.id
_entity.type
_entity.pdbx_description
1 polymer ?
#
loop_
_entity_poly.entity_id
_entity_poly.type
_entity_poly.pdbx_seq_one_letter_code
_entity_poly.pdbx_strand_id
1 'polypeptide(L)'
;MVDASVADPAATAANTSPGAQATSDSQAEANHAPRLDAAQRDAQRTAALRAIDWEGLAEQQPPLEQLPYSSARFLLLAPRGPLIVALRMSIDGAPYDLPMQRLAKRAWLLADADHDGKHTWKELLENPRFRAGQYGNVQIEDGQDESFVRMYDTDLDGIVDLSELPRVLTRNAGRARPFNLRSSNYYLENNRLNSPVRRLLDGNRDGNISAEEALAARAVLHGRDANEDGLITRDELREDRAAEEVPMLSRRISTNPDSAVALDNVENWTSVLYSLRERYEAGQPLFPDSFRFPATLFAQLDQDGDEKLSKTEVAELATLPEHLSVELRFGENDAPLVGEIWICDELREAGVTADLADDASRVVVQLGDARVDLFAVDAIDGNIRQRAEQQLAQLDTNQDGYIDKLEAPEDSPIGQAFSDYDADADGKIYPNELAAVIELQTSAAAGQIRSRVGFFADALFNVMDANGDGRLTSRELGDFPALVARLDRNGDGKLGVNEIPECMLVGLVRGDPQQDDNSLQPPRATLTVDESAPRWFKAMDRNRDNELSAPEFLGDSEQFQQLDANRDGYIDVSEARRESASSASK
;
A
#
# COMPACT_ATOMS: atom_id res chain seq x y z
N MET A 1 7.29 73.24 27.06
CA MET A 1 7.22 74.61 27.60
C MET A 1 5.85 75.15 27.25
N VAL A 2 5.08 75.56 28.27
CA VAL A 2 3.77 76.26 28.24
C VAL A 2 2.58 75.33 27.89
N ASP A 3 1.88 74.78 28.90
CA ASP A 3 0.68 75.30 29.62
C ASP A 3 -0.58 75.34 28.73
N ALA A 4 -1.61 74.50 28.92
CA ALA A 4 -2.61 74.47 30.01
C ALA A 4 -3.60 75.66 29.97
N SER A 5 -4.90 75.34 29.83
CA SER A 5 -6.08 76.09 30.36
C SER A 5 -7.34 75.57 29.64
N VAL A 6 -8.16 74.69 30.23
CA VAL A 6 -9.25 74.97 31.20
C VAL A 6 -10.42 75.73 30.60
N ALA A 7 -11.61 75.10 30.55
CA ALA A 7 -12.86 75.53 31.20
C ALA A 7 -14.14 74.92 30.54
N ASP A 8 -14.78 74.02 31.29
CA ASP A 8 -16.25 73.81 31.36
C ASP A 8 -16.97 75.14 31.72
N PRO A 9 -18.32 75.34 31.61
CA PRO A 9 -19.31 74.46 32.26
C PRO A 9 -20.78 74.42 31.75
N ALA A 10 -21.45 73.31 32.10
CA ALA A 10 -22.75 73.18 32.79
C ALA A 10 -24.14 73.61 32.19
N ALA A 11 -25.08 72.69 32.48
CA ALA A 11 -26.50 72.85 32.86
C ALA A 11 -27.52 73.11 31.71
N THR A 12 -28.69 72.47 31.65
CA THR A 12 -29.73 72.43 32.70
C THR A 12 -30.83 71.39 32.38
N ALA A 13 -31.52 70.97 33.45
CA ALA A 13 -32.44 69.85 33.62
C ALA A 13 -33.88 69.98 33.08
N ALA A 14 -34.63 68.85 33.06
CA ALA A 14 -35.95 68.61 33.69
C ALA A 14 -36.69 67.45 32.95
N ASN A 15 -36.92 66.25 33.51
CA ASN A 15 -37.80 65.82 34.61
C ASN A 15 -39.26 65.56 34.18
N THR A 16 -39.72 64.30 34.28
CA THR A 16 -41.05 63.88 34.82
C THR A 16 -41.17 62.35 34.94
N SER A 17 -41.34 61.87 36.18
CA SER A 17 -41.75 60.53 36.68
C SER A 17 -43.22 60.18 36.33
N PRO A 18 -43.93 59.16 36.91
CA PRO A 18 -43.63 58.13 37.94
C PRO A 18 -44.09 56.70 37.51
N GLY A 19 -43.99 55.57 38.24
CA GLY A 19 -43.61 55.18 39.59
C GLY A 19 -44.38 53.88 39.94
N ALA A 20 -43.74 52.89 40.58
CA ALA A 20 -44.39 51.87 41.42
C ALA A 20 -43.32 51.07 42.18
N GLN A 21 -43.36 51.16 43.52
CA GLN A 21 -42.52 50.43 44.46
C GLN A 21 -43.16 49.08 44.81
N ALA A 22 -42.32 48.06 45.03
CA ALA A 22 -42.60 46.99 45.99
C ALA A 22 -41.30 46.57 46.68
N THR A 23 -41.26 46.80 47.99
CA THR A 23 -40.38 46.25 49.04
C THR A 23 -40.67 44.74 49.22
N SER A 24 -39.88 43.84 49.81
CA SER A 24 -38.79 43.86 50.80
C SER A 24 -38.21 42.43 50.91
N ASP A 25 -36.92 42.34 51.22
CA ASP A 25 -36.23 41.36 52.08
C ASP A 25 -36.51 39.85 51.96
N SER A 26 -35.52 39.11 51.46
CA SER A 26 -34.92 38.00 52.21
C SER A 26 -33.57 37.56 51.61
N GLN A 27 -32.60 37.27 52.49
CA GLN A 27 -31.37 36.50 52.30
C GLN A 27 -30.14 37.21 51.71
N ALA A 28 -29.36 37.82 52.61
CA ALA A 28 -27.92 37.77 52.55
C ALA A 28 -27.45 36.44 53.17
N GLU A 29 -26.81 35.58 52.39
CA GLU A 29 -25.79 34.63 52.88
C GLU A 29 -24.90 34.17 51.71
N ALA A 30 -23.65 33.97 52.05
CA ALA A 30 -22.47 34.04 51.21
C ALA A 30 -22.40 33.00 50.08
N ASN A 31 -21.87 33.42 48.92
CA ASN A 31 -21.15 32.54 47.99
C ASN A 31 -20.03 33.34 47.29
N HIS A 32 -18.97 33.63 48.05
CA HIS A 32 -17.68 33.98 47.47
C HIS A 32 -16.99 32.66 47.10
N ALA A 33 -17.29 32.16 45.90
CA ALA A 33 -16.46 31.13 45.29
C ALA A 33 -15.06 31.72 45.07
N PRO A 34 -13.97 31.05 45.48
CA PRO A 34 -12.63 31.57 45.24
C PRO A 34 -12.39 31.62 43.73
N ARG A 35 -11.93 32.77 43.23
CA ARG A 35 -11.38 32.86 41.87
C ARG A 35 -10.13 31.97 41.84
N LEU A 36 -10.26 30.78 41.24
CA LEU A 36 -9.14 29.91 40.94
C LEU A 36 -8.10 30.69 40.13
N ASP A 37 -6.83 30.53 40.49
CA ASP A 37 -5.71 31.13 39.75
C ASP A 37 -5.54 30.45 38.38
N ALA A 38 -4.73 31.06 37.51
CA ALA A 38 -4.53 30.56 36.15
C ALA A 38 -3.99 29.13 36.13
N ALA A 39 -3.15 28.75 37.09
CA ALA A 39 -2.57 27.41 37.21
C ALA A 39 -3.59 26.35 37.62
N GLN A 40 -4.57 26.71 38.46
CA GLN A 40 -5.67 25.83 38.86
C GLN A 40 -6.73 25.66 37.77
N ARG A 41 -6.95 26.69 36.93
CA ARG A 41 -7.81 26.58 35.74
C ARG A 41 -7.16 25.75 34.65
N ASP A 42 -5.85 25.86 34.48
CA ASP A 42 -5.08 24.99 33.59
C ASP A 42 -5.09 23.55 34.09
N ALA A 43 -4.82 23.31 35.38
CA ALA A 43 -4.87 21.97 35.96
C ALA A 43 -6.27 21.32 35.84
N GLN A 44 -7.35 22.12 35.93
CA GLN A 44 -8.72 21.65 35.67
C GLN A 44 -9.01 21.41 34.18
N ARG A 45 -8.44 22.20 33.26
CA ARG A 45 -8.52 21.99 31.80
C ARG A 45 -7.74 20.73 31.37
N THR A 46 -6.56 20.53 31.93
CA THR A 46 -5.71 19.34 31.73
C THR A 46 -6.34 18.08 32.33
N ALA A 47 -7.04 18.19 33.47
CA ALA A 47 -7.84 17.10 34.02
C ALA A 47 -9.11 16.81 33.19
N ALA A 48 -9.73 17.82 32.57
CA ALA A 48 -10.88 17.65 31.68
C ALA A 48 -10.49 17.03 30.33
N LEU A 49 -9.30 17.33 29.81
CA LEU A 49 -8.73 16.70 28.60
C LEU A 49 -8.28 15.25 28.84
N ARG A 50 -7.90 14.90 30.08
CA ARG A 50 -7.69 13.51 30.52
C ARG A 50 -8.98 12.76 30.84
N ALA A 51 -10.13 13.43 30.85
CA ALA A 51 -11.45 12.86 31.15
C ALA A 51 -12.34 12.68 29.92
N ILE A 52 -11.81 12.95 28.71
CA ILE A 52 -12.44 12.42 27.49
C ILE A 52 -12.08 10.94 27.45
N ASP A 53 -13.07 10.13 27.82
CA ASP A 53 -13.05 8.69 27.66
C ASP A 53 -13.07 8.37 26.16
N TRP A 54 -11.89 8.41 25.54
CA TRP A 54 -11.70 8.08 24.13
C TRP A 54 -12.06 6.63 23.82
N GLU A 55 -11.98 5.74 24.82
CA GLU A 55 -12.43 4.35 24.76
C GLU A 55 -13.97 4.26 24.82
N GLY A 56 -14.62 4.99 25.73
CA GLY A 56 -16.08 5.05 25.86
C GLY A 56 -16.81 5.74 24.69
N LEU A 57 -16.13 6.60 23.92
CA LEU A 57 -16.65 7.15 22.65
C LEU A 57 -16.59 6.13 21.49
N ALA A 58 -15.77 5.08 21.61
CA ALA A 58 -15.80 3.94 20.69
C ALA A 58 -16.92 2.94 21.07
N GLU A 59 -17.31 2.87 22.35
CA GLU A 59 -18.36 1.97 22.85
C GLU A 59 -19.80 2.37 22.50
N GLN A 60 -20.04 3.58 21.98
CA GLN A 60 -21.38 4.04 21.57
C GLN A 60 -21.67 3.88 20.07
N GLN A 61 -20.95 2.99 19.37
CA GLN A 61 -21.33 2.58 18.02
C GLN A 61 -22.30 1.39 18.09
N PRO A 62 -23.42 1.38 17.34
CA PRO A 62 -24.23 0.18 17.22
C PRO A 62 -23.33 -0.97 16.73
N PRO A 63 -23.58 -2.22 17.13
CA PRO A 63 -22.69 -3.32 16.77
C PRO A 63 -22.77 -3.53 15.27
N LEU A 64 -21.82 -2.92 14.55
CA LEU A 64 -21.38 -3.42 13.27
C LEU A 64 -20.85 -4.81 13.59
N GLU A 65 -21.38 -5.82 12.93
CA GLU A 65 -20.79 -7.15 12.92
C GLU A 65 -19.30 -6.96 12.58
N GLN A 66 -18.43 -6.98 13.59
CA GLN A 66 -17.02 -6.56 13.46
C GLN A 66 -16.31 -7.62 12.64
N LEU A 67 -16.39 -7.50 11.33
CA LEU A 67 -15.51 -8.22 10.43
C LEU A 67 -14.10 -7.68 10.72
N PRO A 68 -13.11 -8.54 11.03
CA PRO A 68 -11.73 -8.10 11.21
C PRO A 68 -11.15 -7.44 9.95
N TYR A 69 -11.79 -7.63 8.80
CA TYR A 69 -11.40 -7.09 7.50
C TYR A 69 -12.47 -6.16 6.93
N SER A 70 -12.04 -5.09 6.29
CA SER A 70 -12.84 -4.38 5.28
C SER A 70 -12.37 -4.76 3.88
N SER A 71 -13.29 -4.76 2.91
CA SER A 71 -13.00 -5.16 1.54
C SER A 71 -12.81 -3.94 0.64
N ALA A 72 -11.71 -3.89 -0.10
CA ALA A 72 -11.55 -2.98 -1.24
C ALA A 72 -11.72 -3.77 -2.53
N ARG A 73 -12.60 -3.30 -3.43
CA ARG A 73 -12.95 -4.03 -4.66
C ARG A 73 -12.50 -3.28 -5.89
N PHE A 74 -11.97 -4.02 -6.86
CA PHE A 74 -11.59 -3.46 -8.14
C PHE A 74 -11.84 -4.44 -9.28
N LEU A 75 -12.01 -3.90 -10.47
CA LEU A 75 -12.11 -4.63 -11.72
C LEU A 75 -10.72 -4.74 -12.31
N LEU A 76 -10.21 -5.95 -12.52
CA LEU A 76 -8.98 -6.24 -13.24
C LEU A 76 -9.32 -6.53 -14.71
N LEU A 77 -8.75 -5.79 -15.65
CA LEU A 77 -8.98 -5.98 -17.08
C LEU A 77 -8.08 -7.07 -17.67
N ALA A 78 -8.27 -8.30 -17.19
CA ALA A 78 -7.50 -9.46 -17.63
C ALA A 78 -7.77 -9.82 -19.10
N PRO A 79 -6.84 -10.49 -19.81
CA PRO A 79 -6.93 -10.67 -21.27
C PRO A 79 -8.16 -11.44 -21.76
N ARG A 80 -8.67 -12.39 -20.97
CA ARG A 80 -9.82 -13.23 -21.34
C ARG A 80 -11.17 -12.67 -20.91
N GLY A 81 -11.18 -11.59 -20.14
CA GLY A 81 -12.38 -10.94 -19.64
C GLY A 81 -12.10 -10.27 -18.30
N PRO A 82 -12.99 -9.37 -17.86
CA PRO A 82 -12.76 -8.59 -16.66
C PRO A 82 -13.06 -9.42 -15.41
N LEU A 83 -12.23 -9.26 -14.36
CA LEU A 83 -12.35 -9.97 -13.09
C LEU A 83 -12.65 -8.99 -11.96
N ILE A 84 -13.66 -9.29 -11.16
CA ILE A 84 -13.95 -8.56 -9.92
C ILE A 84 -13.04 -9.17 -8.84
N VAL A 85 -12.09 -8.39 -8.35
CA VAL A 85 -11.14 -8.77 -7.30
C VAL A 85 -11.49 -8.03 -6.02
N ALA A 86 -11.59 -8.77 -4.91
CA ALA A 86 -11.81 -8.24 -3.57
C ALA A 86 -10.56 -8.42 -2.69
N LEU A 87 -10.07 -7.34 -2.10
CA LEU A 87 -8.96 -7.34 -1.17
C LEU A 87 -9.53 -7.21 0.24
N ARG A 88 -9.52 -8.31 1.00
CA ARG A 88 -9.95 -8.32 2.41
C ARG A 88 -8.76 -7.89 3.25
N MET A 89 -8.72 -6.64 3.69
CA MET A 89 -7.53 -6.05 4.32
C MET A 89 -7.78 -5.72 5.79
N SER A 90 -6.79 -6.05 6.63
CA SER A 90 -6.69 -5.59 8.02
C SER A 90 -5.40 -4.78 8.23
N ILE A 91 -5.45 -3.88 9.20
CA ILE A 91 -4.28 -3.25 9.81
C ILE A 91 -4.37 -3.51 11.32
N ASP A 92 -3.36 -4.17 11.87
CA ASP A 92 -3.27 -4.50 13.31
C ASP A 92 -4.52 -5.25 13.81
N GLY A 93 -5.04 -6.19 13.01
CA GLY A 93 -6.24 -6.98 13.31
C GLY A 93 -7.59 -6.25 13.18
N ALA A 94 -7.60 -4.98 12.75
CA ALA A 94 -8.81 -4.18 12.54
C ALA A 94 -9.01 -3.85 11.05
N PRO A 95 -10.22 -3.43 10.62
CA PRO A 95 -10.47 -2.96 9.26
C PRO A 95 -9.45 -1.92 8.78
N TYR A 96 -8.92 -2.07 7.56
CA TYR A 96 -7.79 -1.28 7.05
C TYR A 96 -8.04 0.23 6.98
N ASP A 97 -9.29 0.65 6.92
CA ASP A 97 -9.71 2.04 6.82
C ASP A 97 -9.80 2.73 8.18
N LEU A 98 -9.86 1.97 9.27
CA LEU A 98 -10.02 2.47 10.62
C LEU A 98 -8.87 3.41 11.08
N PRO A 99 -7.58 3.11 10.83
CA PRO A 99 -6.49 4.01 11.23
C PRO A 99 -6.61 5.40 10.59
N MET A 100 -6.94 5.47 9.29
CA MET A 100 -7.14 6.75 8.60
C MET A 100 -8.38 7.48 9.11
N GLN A 101 -9.48 6.77 9.37
CA GLN A 101 -10.67 7.38 9.96
C GLN A 101 -10.38 7.97 11.35
N ARG A 102 -9.60 7.28 12.18
CA ARG A 102 -9.17 7.79 13.50
C ARG A 102 -8.30 9.04 13.35
N LEU A 103 -7.35 9.03 12.42
CA LEU A 103 -6.50 10.21 12.16
C LEU A 103 -7.32 11.40 11.66
N ALA A 104 -8.22 11.19 10.70
CA ALA A 104 -9.14 12.20 10.20
C ALA A 104 -10.01 12.75 11.35
N LYS A 105 -10.58 11.89 12.19
CA LYS A 105 -11.37 12.33 13.34
C LYS A 105 -10.55 13.15 14.35
N ARG A 106 -9.29 12.79 14.59
CA ARG A 106 -8.38 13.58 15.46
C ARG A 106 -8.15 14.98 14.88
N ALA A 107 -7.90 15.10 13.58
CA ALA A 107 -7.73 16.39 12.93
C ALA A 107 -9.05 17.20 12.90
N TRP A 108 -10.17 16.53 12.64
CA TRP A 108 -11.50 17.14 12.65
C TRP A 108 -11.82 17.80 13.99
N LEU A 109 -11.53 17.13 15.10
CA LEU A 109 -11.74 17.69 16.45
C LEU A 109 -10.89 18.93 16.75
N LEU A 110 -9.77 19.13 16.04
CA LEU A 110 -9.00 20.38 16.15
C LEU A 110 -9.69 21.56 15.45
N ALA A 111 -10.60 21.28 14.52
CA ALA A 111 -11.33 22.30 13.78
C ALA A 111 -12.50 22.91 14.58
N ASP A 112 -12.85 22.35 15.75
CA ASP A 112 -13.81 22.90 16.72
C ASP A 112 -13.07 23.23 18.04
N ALA A 113 -12.07 24.11 17.92
CA ALA A 113 -11.16 24.45 19.01
C ALA A 113 -11.85 25.31 20.08
N ASP A 114 -12.88 26.07 19.71
CA ASP A 114 -13.67 26.88 20.64
C ASP A 114 -14.91 26.16 21.20
N HIS A 115 -15.17 24.93 20.73
CA HIS A 115 -16.29 24.07 21.11
C HIS A 115 -17.67 24.68 20.82
N ASP A 116 -17.79 25.50 19.76
CA ASP A 116 -19.07 26.02 19.27
C ASP A 116 -19.85 25.00 18.39
N GLY A 117 -19.21 23.86 18.07
CA GLY A 117 -19.76 22.78 17.27
C GLY A 117 -19.61 22.96 15.77
N LYS A 118 -18.98 24.04 15.30
CA LYS A 118 -18.60 24.27 13.91
C LYS A 118 -17.13 23.91 13.71
N HIS A 119 -16.89 22.99 12.80
CA HIS A 119 -15.55 22.47 12.55
C HIS A 119 -14.92 23.30 11.43
N THR A 120 -14.38 24.48 11.72
CA THR A 120 -13.96 25.44 10.67
C THR A 120 -12.51 25.25 10.23
N TRP A 121 -12.23 25.52 8.95
CA TRP A 121 -10.84 25.50 8.45
C TRP A 121 -9.95 26.52 9.16
N LYS A 122 -10.53 27.65 9.59
CA LYS A 122 -9.82 28.69 10.33
C LYS A 122 -9.25 28.15 11.64
N GLU A 123 -10.07 27.46 12.42
CA GLU A 123 -9.64 26.91 13.71
C GLU A 123 -8.62 25.78 13.54
N LEU A 124 -8.81 24.92 12.54
CA LEU A 124 -7.84 23.88 12.22
C LEU A 124 -6.46 24.44 11.90
N LEU A 125 -6.41 25.54 11.13
CA LEU A 125 -5.16 26.20 10.71
C LEU A 125 -4.50 27.04 11.81
N GLU A 126 -5.26 27.45 12.83
CA GLU A 126 -4.74 28.12 14.03
C GLU A 126 -4.01 27.13 14.98
N ASN A 127 -4.21 25.83 14.82
CA ASN A 127 -3.55 24.82 15.63
C ASN A 127 -2.05 24.69 15.26
N PRO A 128 -1.11 24.93 16.21
CA PRO A 128 0.32 24.89 15.92
C PRO A 128 0.82 23.52 15.42
N ARG A 129 0.32 22.42 16.00
CA ARG A 129 0.72 21.06 15.63
C ARG A 129 0.28 20.69 14.23
N PHE A 130 -0.94 21.06 13.86
CA PHE A 130 -1.45 20.86 12.50
C PHE A 130 -0.65 21.71 11.49
N ARG A 131 -0.40 22.99 11.81
CA ARG A 131 0.37 23.91 10.96
C ARG A 131 1.82 23.44 10.74
N ALA A 132 2.43 22.86 11.78
CA ALA A 132 3.77 22.27 11.72
C ALA A 132 3.83 20.94 10.92
N GLY A 133 2.69 20.39 10.48
CA GLY A 133 2.65 19.16 9.70
C GLY A 133 2.71 17.88 10.54
N GLN A 134 2.48 17.96 11.86
CA GLN A 134 2.61 16.79 12.74
C GLN A 134 1.60 15.67 12.45
N TYR A 135 0.48 15.98 11.80
CA TYR A 135 -0.56 15.00 11.43
C TYR A 135 -0.25 14.25 10.12
N GLY A 136 0.98 14.35 9.62
CA GLY A 136 1.39 13.81 8.32
C GLY A 136 1.10 14.76 7.15
N ASN A 137 0.37 15.85 7.37
CA ASN A 137 0.12 16.89 6.36
C ASN A 137 1.40 17.66 5.98
N VAL A 138 1.29 18.51 4.95
CA VAL A 138 2.37 19.43 4.56
C VAL A 138 2.39 20.59 5.58
N GLN A 139 3.59 21.04 5.95
CA GLN A 139 3.76 22.25 6.75
C GLN A 139 3.17 23.46 6.02
N ILE A 140 2.45 24.31 6.75
CA ILE A 140 1.73 25.45 6.18
C ILE A 140 2.46 26.74 6.57
N GLU A 141 2.96 27.47 5.58
CA GLU A 141 3.67 28.74 5.79
C GLU A 141 2.70 29.91 6.05
N ASP A 142 3.21 30.95 6.71
CA ASP A 142 2.46 32.17 6.98
C ASP A 142 2.00 32.87 5.69
N GLY A 143 0.69 33.16 5.63
CA GLY A 143 0.04 33.77 4.47
C GLY A 143 -0.46 32.79 3.40
N GLN A 144 -0.34 31.47 3.61
CA GLN A 144 -0.83 30.46 2.65
C GLN A 144 -2.22 29.89 2.95
N ASP A 145 -2.86 30.33 4.04
CA ASP A 145 -4.13 29.76 4.52
C ASP A 145 -5.23 29.77 3.44
N GLU A 146 -5.43 30.88 2.73
CA GLU A 146 -6.46 30.96 1.67
C GLU A 146 -6.21 30.00 0.51
N SER A 147 -4.95 29.84 0.10
CA SER A 147 -4.58 28.90 -0.96
C SER A 147 -4.72 27.45 -0.52
N PHE A 148 -4.45 27.18 0.75
CA PHE A 148 -4.59 25.86 1.36
C PHE A 148 -6.06 25.45 1.45
N VAL A 149 -6.92 26.30 2.01
CA VAL A 149 -8.37 26.03 2.12
C VAL A 149 -8.94 25.78 0.73
N ARG A 150 -8.68 26.66 -0.24
CA ARG A 150 -9.15 26.49 -1.63
C ARG A 150 -8.75 25.17 -2.29
N MET A 151 -7.63 24.58 -1.86
CA MET A 151 -7.15 23.31 -2.41
C MET A 151 -7.92 22.10 -1.85
N TYR A 152 -8.41 22.17 -0.61
CA TYR A 152 -8.94 21.03 0.12
C TYR A 152 -10.43 21.11 0.45
N ASP A 153 -10.94 22.34 0.63
CA ASP A 153 -12.37 22.65 0.73
C ASP A 153 -13.03 22.41 -0.63
N THR A 154 -13.68 21.26 -0.75
CA THR A 154 -14.16 20.71 -2.03
C THR A 154 -15.51 21.29 -2.42
N ASP A 155 -16.37 21.57 -1.43
CA ASP A 155 -17.70 22.13 -1.64
C ASP A 155 -17.76 23.65 -1.37
N LEU A 156 -16.64 24.24 -0.94
CA LEU A 156 -16.43 25.68 -0.76
C LEU A 156 -17.33 26.28 0.33
N ASP A 157 -17.64 25.50 1.36
CA ASP A 157 -18.51 25.92 2.45
C ASP A 157 -17.75 26.50 3.67
N GLY A 158 -16.41 26.36 3.68
CA GLY A 158 -15.54 26.84 4.76
C GLY A 158 -15.56 25.99 6.03
N ILE A 159 -16.22 24.83 6.01
CA ILE A 159 -16.27 23.82 7.07
C ILE A 159 -15.34 22.66 6.69
N VAL A 160 -14.73 22.05 7.70
CA VAL A 160 -13.88 20.87 7.56
C VAL A 160 -14.77 19.64 7.62
N ASP A 161 -14.89 18.97 6.48
CA ASP A 161 -15.56 17.68 6.40
C ASP A 161 -14.60 16.51 6.65
N LEU A 162 -15.08 15.47 7.32
CA LEU A 162 -14.32 14.22 7.51
C LEU A 162 -13.87 13.59 6.19
N SER A 163 -14.61 13.84 5.10
CA SER A 163 -14.29 13.31 3.77
C SER A 163 -13.14 14.07 3.08
N GLU A 164 -12.82 15.28 3.55
CA GLU A 164 -11.78 16.15 2.98
C GLU A 164 -10.41 15.91 3.64
N LEU A 165 -10.42 15.62 4.94
CA LEU A 165 -9.23 15.45 5.76
C LEU A 165 -8.23 14.41 5.24
N PRO A 166 -8.63 13.23 4.69
CA PRO A 166 -7.67 12.31 4.11
C PRO A 166 -6.76 12.94 3.05
N ARG A 167 -7.27 13.89 2.24
CA ARG A 167 -6.47 14.59 1.20
C ARG A 167 -5.40 15.49 1.80
N VAL A 168 -5.77 16.17 2.87
CA VAL A 168 -4.88 17.04 3.62
C VAL A 168 -3.78 16.25 4.29
N LEU A 169 -4.17 15.17 4.99
CA LEU A 169 -3.30 14.37 5.84
C LEU A 169 -2.27 13.57 5.04
N THR A 170 -2.61 13.12 3.83
CA THR A 170 -1.69 12.30 3.01
C THR A 170 -0.86 13.12 2.04
N ARG A 171 -0.80 14.47 2.19
CA ARG A 171 -0.04 15.37 1.30
C ARG A 171 -0.40 15.23 -0.18
N ASN A 172 -1.64 14.81 -0.47
CA ASN A 172 -2.08 14.47 -1.81
C ASN A 172 -3.34 15.27 -2.11
N ALA A 173 -3.20 16.34 -2.90
CA ALA A 173 -4.32 17.16 -3.37
C ALA A 173 -5.28 16.39 -4.32
N GLY A 174 -4.97 15.14 -4.68
CA GLY A 174 -5.85 14.24 -5.40
C GLY A 174 -6.86 13.52 -4.50
N ARG A 175 -7.49 12.45 -5.01
CA ARG A 175 -8.48 11.64 -4.28
C ARG A 175 -7.82 10.70 -3.26
N ALA A 176 -7.17 11.26 -2.24
CA ALA A 176 -6.59 10.46 -1.17
C ALA A 176 -7.67 9.68 -0.41
N ARG A 177 -7.41 8.39 -0.21
CA ARG A 177 -8.27 7.46 0.51
C ARG A 177 -7.43 6.52 1.38
N PRO A 178 -8.05 5.75 2.28
CA PRO A 178 -7.35 4.68 2.99
C PRO A 178 -6.80 3.61 2.03
N PHE A 179 -7.54 3.29 0.95
CA PHE A 179 -7.03 2.48 -0.16
C PHE A 179 -7.01 3.28 -1.46
N ASN A 180 -5.87 3.27 -2.17
CA ASN A 180 -5.72 3.93 -3.46
C ASN A 180 -5.27 2.93 -4.52
N LEU A 181 -6.08 2.74 -5.55
CA LEU A 181 -5.71 1.98 -6.73
C LEU A 181 -5.18 2.94 -7.80
N ARG A 182 -3.94 2.71 -8.25
CA ARG A 182 -3.42 3.31 -9.48
C ARG A 182 -3.23 2.21 -10.51
N SER A 183 -3.55 2.51 -11.76
CA SER A 183 -3.32 1.58 -12.85
C SER A 183 -2.47 2.21 -13.94
N SER A 184 -1.77 1.36 -14.69
CA SER A 184 -1.00 1.73 -15.87
C SER A 184 -1.00 0.57 -16.85
N ASN A 185 -1.17 0.91 -18.12
CA ASN A 185 -1.05 0.00 -19.26
C ASN A 185 0.28 0.16 -20.01
N TYR A 186 1.26 0.86 -19.44
CA TYR A 186 2.49 1.25 -20.13
C TYR A 186 3.23 0.08 -20.81
N TYR A 187 3.28 -1.07 -20.14
CA TYR A 187 3.95 -2.27 -20.63
C TYR A 187 3.05 -3.22 -21.41
N LEU A 188 1.74 -2.92 -21.53
CA LEU A 188 0.80 -3.75 -22.26
C LEU A 188 1.30 -3.97 -23.70
N GLU A 189 1.31 -5.22 -24.15
CA GLU A 189 1.83 -5.72 -25.45
C GLU A 189 3.34 -5.52 -25.67
N ASN A 190 3.89 -4.37 -25.30
CA ASN A 190 5.29 -4.00 -25.49
C ASN A 190 6.27 -4.86 -24.70
N ASN A 191 5.87 -5.38 -23.53
CA ASN A 191 6.72 -6.22 -22.69
C ASN A 191 7.07 -7.58 -23.31
N ARG A 192 6.20 -8.12 -24.17
CA ARG A 192 6.47 -9.35 -24.93
C ARG A 192 7.37 -9.07 -26.12
N LEU A 193 7.07 -7.99 -26.85
CA LEU A 193 7.84 -7.56 -28.02
C LEU A 193 9.30 -7.20 -27.64
N ASN A 194 9.47 -6.42 -26.56
CA ASN A 194 10.75 -5.85 -26.15
C ASN A 194 11.41 -6.57 -24.96
N SER A 195 10.92 -7.76 -24.59
CA SER A 195 11.50 -8.60 -23.52
C SER A 195 13.04 -8.68 -23.65
N PRO A 196 13.81 -8.20 -22.66
CA PRO A 196 15.25 -8.40 -22.59
C PRO A 196 15.65 -9.87 -22.74
N VAL A 197 15.03 -10.78 -21.98
CA VAL A 197 15.33 -12.23 -22.06
C VAL A 197 15.12 -12.74 -23.48
N ARG A 198 13.99 -12.41 -24.12
CA ARG A 198 13.71 -12.87 -25.48
C ARG A 198 14.79 -12.40 -26.46
N ARG A 199 15.21 -11.14 -26.38
CA ARG A 199 16.26 -10.58 -27.25
C ARG A 199 17.63 -11.22 -27.05
N LEU A 200 17.93 -11.71 -25.84
CA LEU A 200 19.16 -12.46 -25.56
C LEU A 200 19.11 -13.87 -26.14
N LEU A 201 17.96 -14.52 -26.06
CA LEU A 201 17.76 -15.90 -26.52
C LEU A 201 17.56 -16.01 -28.04
N ASP A 202 16.94 -15.02 -28.67
CA ASP A 202 16.72 -14.88 -30.12
C ASP A 202 18.03 -14.52 -30.83
N GLY A 203 18.94 -15.50 -30.91
CA GLY A 203 20.29 -15.33 -31.43
C GLY A 203 20.32 -15.04 -32.92
N ASN A 204 19.35 -15.58 -33.67
CA ASN A 204 19.22 -15.35 -35.12
C ASN A 204 18.41 -14.08 -35.48
N ARG A 205 17.74 -13.46 -34.50
CA ARG A 205 16.93 -12.24 -34.61
C ARG A 205 15.73 -12.39 -35.55
N ASP A 206 15.14 -13.58 -35.60
CA ASP A 206 13.94 -13.85 -36.40
C ASP A 206 12.64 -13.47 -35.68
N GLY A 207 12.72 -13.08 -34.41
CA GLY A 207 11.58 -12.64 -33.60
C GLY A 207 10.94 -13.75 -32.78
N ASN A 208 11.38 -15.00 -32.91
CA ASN A 208 10.84 -16.16 -32.20
C ASN A 208 11.96 -16.90 -31.47
N ILE A 209 11.59 -17.74 -30.50
CA ILE A 209 12.55 -18.64 -29.84
C ILE A 209 12.36 -20.04 -30.42
N SER A 210 13.35 -20.51 -31.18
CA SER A 210 13.41 -21.87 -31.69
C SER A 210 13.71 -22.89 -30.59
N ALA A 211 13.46 -24.17 -30.85
CA ALA A 211 13.84 -25.26 -29.93
C ALA A 211 15.35 -25.28 -29.65
N GLU A 212 16.18 -24.99 -30.65
CA GLU A 212 17.64 -24.90 -30.47
C GLU A 212 18.04 -23.74 -29.55
N GLU A 213 17.41 -22.57 -29.70
CA GLU A 213 17.64 -21.41 -28.84
C GLU A 213 17.13 -21.64 -27.41
N ALA A 214 15.98 -22.32 -27.26
CA ALA A 214 15.46 -22.71 -25.96
C ALA A 214 16.40 -23.67 -25.22
N LEU A 215 16.98 -24.66 -25.92
CA LEU A 215 17.99 -25.56 -25.34
C LEU A 215 19.28 -24.83 -24.96
N ALA A 216 19.64 -23.78 -25.70
CA ALA A 216 20.81 -22.95 -25.40
C ALA A 216 20.56 -21.93 -24.28
N ALA A 217 19.30 -21.74 -23.85
CA ALA A 217 18.92 -20.64 -22.95
C ALA A 217 19.70 -20.64 -21.64
N ARG A 218 19.89 -21.81 -21.02
CA ARG A 218 20.70 -21.94 -19.80
C ARG A 218 22.12 -21.41 -20.00
N ALA A 219 22.79 -21.77 -21.09
CA ALA A 219 24.15 -21.33 -21.36
C ALA A 219 24.21 -19.82 -21.68
N VAL A 220 23.23 -19.30 -22.42
CA VAL A 220 23.16 -17.88 -22.78
C VAL A 220 22.91 -17.01 -21.55
N LEU A 221 21.96 -17.39 -20.70
CA LEU A 221 21.57 -16.60 -19.53
C LEU A 221 22.58 -16.71 -18.38
N HIS A 222 23.26 -17.86 -18.19
CA HIS A 222 24.41 -17.94 -17.26
C HIS A 222 25.54 -16.97 -17.63
N GLY A 223 25.70 -16.61 -18.91
CA GLY A 223 26.65 -15.56 -19.30
C GLY A 223 26.31 -14.17 -18.74
N ARG A 224 25.15 -14.00 -18.11
CA ARG A 224 24.70 -12.76 -17.45
C ARG A 224 24.75 -12.83 -15.93
N ASP A 225 24.99 -13.99 -15.33
CA ASP A 225 25.21 -14.17 -13.89
C ASP A 225 26.48 -13.40 -13.48
N ALA A 226 26.29 -12.22 -12.90
CA ALA A 226 27.40 -11.28 -12.68
C ALA A 226 28.12 -11.53 -11.36
N ASN A 227 27.42 -12.11 -10.39
CA ASN A 227 27.96 -12.43 -9.07
C ASN A 227 28.35 -13.91 -8.93
N GLU A 228 28.15 -14.73 -9.97
CA GLU A 228 28.45 -16.15 -10.03
C GLU A 228 27.79 -16.92 -8.87
N ASP A 229 26.56 -16.52 -8.54
CA ASP A 229 25.76 -17.18 -7.51
C ASP A 229 24.84 -18.27 -8.07
N GLY A 230 24.81 -18.44 -9.40
CA GLY A 230 24.03 -19.48 -10.08
C GLY A 230 22.55 -19.12 -10.27
N LEU A 231 22.14 -17.91 -9.88
CA LEU A 231 20.78 -17.40 -10.03
C LEU A 231 20.79 -16.25 -11.04
N ILE A 232 19.79 -16.22 -11.92
CA ILE A 232 19.66 -15.11 -12.86
C ILE A 232 18.57 -14.16 -12.39
N THR A 233 18.97 -12.96 -12.00
CA THR A 233 18.03 -11.90 -11.61
C THR A 233 17.70 -10.97 -12.77
N ARG A 234 16.59 -10.25 -12.65
CA ARG A 234 16.21 -9.22 -13.64
C ARG A 234 17.29 -8.16 -13.82
N ASP A 235 17.99 -7.79 -12.75
CA ASP A 235 19.00 -6.73 -12.79
C ASP A 235 20.21 -7.12 -13.63
N GLU A 236 20.57 -8.40 -13.62
CA GLU A 236 21.67 -8.97 -14.39
C GLU A 236 21.37 -9.08 -15.88
N LEU A 237 20.08 -9.19 -16.23
CA LEU A 237 19.61 -9.31 -17.60
C LEU A 237 19.47 -7.96 -18.32
N ARG A 238 19.55 -6.84 -17.60
CA ARG A 238 19.43 -5.50 -18.19
C ARG A 238 20.65 -5.18 -19.05
N GLU A 239 20.44 -4.97 -20.35
CA GLU A 239 21.51 -4.65 -21.31
C GLU A 239 22.16 -3.28 -21.05
N ASP A 240 21.41 -2.30 -20.54
CA ASP A 240 21.88 -0.96 -20.25
C ASP A 240 21.68 -0.63 -18.77
N ARG A 241 22.76 -0.64 -17.97
CA ARG A 241 22.78 0.07 -16.69
C ARG A 241 22.59 1.58 -16.88
N ALA A 242 22.83 2.10 -18.08
CA ALA A 242 22.73 3.51 -18.46
C ALA A 242 21.35 3.96 -18.98
N ALA A 243 20.38 3.05 -19.10
CA ALA A 243 18.95 3.41 -19.12
C ALA A 243 18.47 3.67 -17.68
N GLU A 244 19.31 4.36 -16.91
CA GLU A 244 18.91 5.14 -15.76
C GLU A 244 17.90 6.18 -16.28
N GLU A 245 16.74 6.23 -15.64
CA GLU A 245 15.62 7.08 -16.01
C GLU A 245 14.89 6.66 -17.31
N VAL A 246 14.09 5.59 -17.24
CA VAL A 246 12.70 5.82 -17.68
C VAL A 246 12.01 6.37 -16.45
N PRO A 247 11.80 7.69 -16.36
CA PRO A 247 10.97 8.20 -15.30
C PRO A 247 9.59 7.61 -15.56
N MET A 248 9.15 6.69 -14.71
CA MET A 248 7.71 6.49 -14.44
C MET A 248 7.05 7.83 -14.05
N LEU A 249 7.88 8.84 -13.73
CA LEU A 249 7.63 10.29 -13.63
C LEU A 249 7.32 11.03 -14.94
N SER A 250 7.55 10.46 -16.13
CA SER A 250 7.08 11.11 -17.35
C SER A 250 5.57 10.92 -17.41
N ARG A 251 4.87 11.96 -16.96
CA ARG A 251 3.44 12.26 -17.13
C ARG A 251 3.05 12.30 -18.62
N ARG A 252 3.52 11.35 -19.44
CA ARG A 252 2.87 11.00 -20.69
C ARG A 252 1.59 10.33 -20.23
N ILE A 253 0.55 11.15 -20.17
CA ILE A 253 -0.84 10.71 -20.11
C ILE A 253 -0.93 9.58 -21.13
N SER A 254 -0.94 8.33 -20.65
CA SER A 254 -1.34 7.23 -21.52
C SER A 254 -2.77 7.55 -21.91
N THR A 255 -3.01 7.77 -23.19
CA THR A 255 -4.37 7.95 -23.71
C THR A 255 -5.16 6.65 -23.68
N ASN A 256 -4.49 5.54 -23.38
CA ASN A 256 -5.06 4.22 -23.37
C ASN A 256 -5.71 3.94 -22.00
N PRO A 257 -6.78 3.14 -21.96
CA PRO A 257 -7.54 2.84 -20.75
C PRO A 257 -6.75 2.06 -19.70
N ASP A 258 -7.02 2.34 -18.43
CA ASP A 258 -6.41 1.68 -17.27
C ASP A 258 -6.58 0.15 -17.30
N SER A 259 -5.61 -0.58 -16.74
CA SER A 259 -5.65 -2.05 -16.63
C SER A 259 -6.46 -2.55 -15.43
N ALA A 260 -6.83 -1.66 -14.52
CA ALA A 260 -7.76 -1.92 -13.44
C ALA A 260 -8.52 -0.67 -13.00
N VAL A 261 -9.72 -0.87 -12.44
CA VAL A 261 -10.63 0.20 -12.01
C VAL A 261 -11.16 -0.10 -10.62
N ALA A 262 -11.04 0.83 -9.66
CA ALA A 262 -11.63 0.67 -8.34
C ALA A 262 -13.16 0.73 -8.42
N LEU A 263 -13.85 -0.27 -7.84
CA LEU A 263 -15.31 -0.42 -7.93
C LEU A 263 -16.07 0.26 -6.79
N ASP A 264 -15.45 0.40 -5.62
CA ASP A 264 -16.13 0.89 -4.41
C ASP A 264 -16.67 2.33 -4.53
N ASN A 265 -16.20 3.10 -5.52
CA ASN A 265 -16.46 4.54 -5.62
C ASN A 265 -16.28 5.04 -7.07
N VAL A 266 -16.88 4.34 -8.02
CA VAL A 266 -16.84 4.75 -9.44
C VAL A 266 -17.71 5.99 -9.65
N GLU A 267 -17.07 7.13 -9.87
CA GLU A 267 -17.77 8.38 -10.19
C GLU A 267 -18.21 8.46 -11.66
N ASN A 268 -17.50 7.75 -12.55
CA ASN A 268 -17.74 7.83 -13.99
C ASN A 268 -17.73 6.46 -14.69
N TRP A 269 -18.89 5.79 -14.66
CA TRP A 269 -19.11 4.53 -15.38
C TRP A 269 -18.93 4.61 -16.90
N THR A 270 -18.99 5.80 -17.50
CA THR A 270 -18.70 5.96 -18.94
C THR A 270 -17.23 5.66 -19.23
N SER A 271 -16.33 6.04 -18.33
CA SER A 271 -14.89 5.73 -18.46
C SER A 271 -14.62 4.23 -18.32
N VAL A 272 -15.37 3.55 -17.44
CA VAL A 272 -15.27 2.10 -17.24
C VAL A 272 -15.75 1.36 -18.48
N LEU A 273 -16.93 1.72 -19.00
CA LEU A 273 -17.46 1.15 -20.24
C LEU A 273 -16.52 1.40 -21.42
N TYR A 274 -15.94 2.60 -21.54
CA TYR A 274 -14.94 2.91 -22.56
C TYR A 274 -13.73 1.97 -22.45
N SER A 275 -13.20 1.78 -21.24
CA SER A 275 -12.05 0.91 -20.98
C SER A 275 -12.33 -0.54 -21.35
N LEU A 276 -13.52 -1.05 -21.00
CA LEU A 276 -13.96 -2.39 -21.38
C LEU A 276 -14.04 -2.55 -22.91
N ARG A 277 -14.66 -1.58 -23.61
CA ARG A 277 -14.80 -1.62 -25.08
C ARG A 277 -13.46 -1.59 -25.79
N GLU A 278 -12.58 -0.68 -25.40
CA GLU A 278 -11.23 -0.61 -25.95
C GLU A 278 -10.45 -1.91 -25.72
N ARG A 279 -10.56 -2.49 -24.52
CA ARG A 279 -9.83 -3.71 -24.17
C ARG A 279 -10.33 -4.96 -24.90
N TYR A 280 -11.63 -5.15 -24.99
CA TYR A 280 -12.22 -6.42 -25.45
C TYR A 280 -12.76 -6.38 -26.87
N GLU A 281 -13.08 -5.21 -27.40
CA GLU A 281 -13.75 -5.04 -28.70
C GLU A 281 -13.18 -3.87 -29.53
N ALA A 282 -11.97 -3.40 -29.23
CA ALA A 282 -11.31 -2.29 -29.93
C ALA A 282 -12.20 -1.04 -30.11
N GLY A 283 -12.94 -0.70 -29.05
CA GLY A 283 -13.83 0.45 -28.97
C GLY A 283 -15.25 0.20 -29.51
N GLN A 284 -15.53 -0.97 -30.09
CA GLN A 284 -16.89 -1.37 -30.49
C GLN A 284 -17.76 -1.71 -29.27
N PRO A 285 -19.11 -1.81 -29.43
CA PRO A 285 -19.97 -2.32 -28.37
C PRO A 285 -19.53 -3.70 -27.89
N LEU A 286 -19.75 -3.98 -26.60
CA LEU A 286 -19.51 -5.29 -26.01
C LEU A 286 -20.68 -6.21 -26.33
N PHE A 287 -20.39 -7.47 -26.65
CA PHE A 287 -21.31 -8.54 -27.00
C PHE A 287 -21.09 -9.76 -26.10
N PRO A 288 -21.99 -10.77 -26.10
CA PRO A 288 -21.86 -11.93 -25.22
C PRO A 288 -20.50 -12.65 -25.27
N ASP A 289 -19.88 -12.71 -26.45
CA ASP A 289 -18.57 -13.36 -26.64
C ASP A 289 -17.36 -12.45 -26.31
N SER A 290 -17.58 -11.17 -25.98
CA SER A 290 -16.51 -10.23 -25.62
C SER A 290 -15.80 -10.63 -24.33
N PHE A 291 -16.51 -11.25 -23.39
CA PHE A 291 -15.95 -11.78 -22.15
C PHE A 291 -15.87 -13.29 -22.26
N ARG A 292 -14.70 -13.80 -22.64
CA ARG A 292 -14.49 -15.26 -22.68
C ARG A 292 -14.51 -15.87 -21.28
N PHE A 293 -14.14 -15.09 -20.26
CA PHE A 293 -13.98 -15.57 -18.91
C PHE A 293 -13.94 -14.42 -17.87
N PRO A 294 -14.80 -14.45 -16.83
CA PRO A 294 -15.86 -15.42 -16.55
C PRO A 294 -16.95 -15.35 -17.63
N ALA A 295 -17.41 -16.50 -18.09
CA ALA A 295 -18.40 -16.60 -19.16
C ALA A 295 -19.79 -16.12 -18.71
N THR A 296 -20.09 -16.22 -17.41
CA THR A 296 -21.39 -15.78 -16.88
C THR A 296 -21.50 -14.26 -16.72
N LEU A 297 -20.37 -13.54 -16.67
CA LEU A 297 -20.36 -12.12 -16.31
C LEU A 297 -21.14 -11.24 -17.29
N PHE A 298 -21.05 -11.50 -18.59
CA PHE A 298 -21.80 -10.70 -19.57
C PHE A 298 -23.31 -10.80 -19.33
N ALA A 299 -23.82 -12.03 -19.19
CA ALA A 299 -25.23 -12.29 -18.96
C ALA A 299 -25.73 -11.77 -17.60
N GLN A 300 -24.84 -11.65 -16.60
CA GLN A 300 -25.18 -11.00 -15.32
C GLN A 300 -25.31 -9.49 -15.45
N LEU A 301 -24.59 -8.87 -16.39
CA LEU A 301 -24.63 -7.42 -16.61
C LEU A 301 -25.74 -7.00 -17.59
N ASP A 302 -26.01 -7.79 -18.64
CA ASP A 302 -27.05 -7.54 -19.63
C ASP A 302 -28.45 -7.77 -19.03
N GLN A 303 -29.00 -6.73 -18.40
CA GLN A 303 -30.25 -6.80 -17.63
C GLN A 303 -31.48 -6.62 -18.52
N ASP A 304 -31.34 -5.88 -19.63
CA ASP A 304 -32.43 -5.68 -20.58
C ASP A 304 -32.47 -6.72 -21.72
N GLY A 305 -31.41 -7.53 -21.85
CA GLY A 305 -31.32 -8.65 -22.77
C GLY A 305 -31.16 -8.22 -24.22
N ASP A 306 -30.61 -7.02 -24.46
CA ASP A 306 -30.38 -6.48 -25.81
C ASP A 306 -29.05 -6.94 -26.44
N GLU A 307 -28.34 -7.84 -25.75
CA GLU A 307 -27.04 -8.41 -26.12
C GLU A 307 -25.92 -7.36 -26.22
N LYS A 308 -26.06 -6.21 -25.55
CA LYS A 308 -25.04 -5.17 -25.46
C LYS A 308 -24.96 -4.60 -24.05
N LEU A 309 -23.76 -4.17 -23.68
CA LEU A 309 -23.58 -3.50 -22.39
C LEU A 309 -23.67 -1.97 -22.51
N SER A 310 -24.64 -1.42 -21.79
CA SER A 310 -24.84 -0.01 -21.55
C SER A 310 -24.07 0.50 -20.32
N LYS A 311 -24.06 1.82 -20.11
CA LYS A 311 -23.44 2.44 -18.93
C LYS A 311 -24.12 2.00 -17.63
N THR A 312 -25.45 1.87 -17.66
CA THR A 312 -26.25 1.53 -16.48
C THR A 312 -25.99 0.09 -16.06
N GLU A 313 -25.90 -0.82 -17.02
CA GLU A 313 -25.60 -2.23 -16.78
C GLU A 313 -24.19 -2.46 -16.27
N VAL A 314 -23.19 -1.80 -16.86
CA VAL A 314 -21.81 -1.86 -16.36
C VAL A 314 -21.71 -1.35 -14.92
N ALA A 315 -22.63 -0.49 -14.45
CA ALA A 315 -22.62 -0.03 -13.07
C ALA A 315 -22.95 -1.14 -12.04
N GLU A 316 -23.61 -2.22 -12.47
CA GLU A 316 -23.86 -3.39 -11.62
C GLU A 316 -22.57 -4.14 -11.24
N LEU A 317 -21.44 -3.87 -11.89
CA LEU A 317 -20.14 -4.39 -11.46
C LEU A 317 -19.81 -4.02 -9.99
N ALA A 318 -20.36 -2.92 -9.47
CA ALA A 318 -20.17 -2.53 -8.07
C ALA A 318 -20.91 -3.43 -7.08
N THR A 319 -21.94 -4.18 -7.51
CA THR A 319 -22.82 -4.98 -6.64
C THR A 319 -22.65 -6.49 -6.84
N LEU A 320 -22.20 -6.92 -8.02
CA LEU A 320 -21.93 -8.33 -8.33
C LEU A 320 -20.93 -8.98 -7.37
N PRO A 321 -20.97 -10.29 -7.12
CA PRO A 321 -19.99 -10.98 -6.29
C PRO A 321 -18.58 -10.91 -6.89
N GLU A 322 -17.55 -10.98 -6.04
CA GLU A 322 -16.17 -11.14 -6.48
C GLU A 322 -15.91 -12.49 -7.17
N HIS A 323 -14.95 -12.51 -8.08
CA HIS A 323 -14.44 -13.74 -8.70
C HIS A 323 -13.19 -14.26 -7.99
N LEU A 324 -12.40 -13.35 -7.42
CA LEU A 324 -11.19 -13.65 -6.66
C LEU A 324 -11.18 -12.77 -5.40
N SER A 325 -10.89 -13.35 -4.25
CA SER A 325 -10.56 -12.58 -3.05
C SER A 325 -9.27 -13.03 -2.40
N VAL A 326 -8.52 -12.04 -1.90
CA VAL A 326 -7.24 -12.26 -1.22
C VAL A 326 -7.29 -11.53 0.11
N GLU A 327 -6.97 -12.25 1.17
CA GLU A 327 -6.80 -11.69 2.52
C GLU A 327 -5.39 -11.12 2.68
N LEU A 328 -5.28 -9.89 3.19
CA LEU A 328 -4.01 -9.20 3.45
C LEU A 328 -4.00 -8.62 4.87
N ARG A 329 -2.97 -8.95 5.66
CA ARG A 329 -2.84 -8.60 7.08
C ARG A 329 -1.65 -7.68 7.32
N PHE A 330 -1.88 -6.37 7.30
CA PHE A 330 -0.83 -5.38 7.54
C PHE A 330 -0.64 -5.14 9.05
N GLY A 331 0.61 -4.88 9.47
CA GLY A 331 0.96 -4.62 10.87
C GLY A 331 1.00 -5.84 11.80
N GLU A 332 0.61 -7.02 11.30
CA GLU A 332 0.60 -8.26 12.07
C GLU A 332 1.92 -9.05 11.90
N ASN A 333 2.93 -8.77 12.73
CA ASN A 333 4.25 -9.40 12.61
C ASN A 333 4.27 -10.92 12.92
N ASP A 334 3.28 -11.43 13.64
CA ASP A 334 3.19 -12.84 14.04
C ASP A 334 2.37 -13.70 13.05
N ALA A 335 1.87 -13.10 11.97
CA ALA A 335 1.06 -13.75 10.95
C ALA A 335 1.64 -13.49 9.55
N PRO A 336 1.41 -14.40 8.58
CA PRO A 336 1.78 -14.12 7.20
C PRO A 336 0.97 -12.94 6.66
N LEU A 337 1.64 -12.10 5.86
CA LEU A 337 1.03 -10.91 5.25
C LEU A 337 -0.12 -11.29 4.31
N VAL A 338 0.04 -12.35 3.52
CA VAL A 338 -1.04 -12.92 2.72
C VAL A 338 -1.70 -14.07 3.48
N GLY A 339 -3.02 -13.97 3.64
CA GLY A 339 -3.84 -14.98 4.31
C GLY A 339 -4.58 -15.89 3.31
N GLU A 340 -5.87 -16.10 3.57
CA GLU A 340 -6.74 -16.94 2.74
C GLU A 340 -6.98 -16.34 1.35
N ILE A 341 -6.82 -17.19 0.33
CA ILE A 341 -7.15 -16.92 -1.07
C ILE A 341 -8.41 -17.69 -1.43
N TRP A 342 -9.42 -17.00 -1.95
CA TRP A 342 -10.65 -17.61 -2.44
C TRP A 342 -10.85 -17.28 -3.92
N ILE A 343 -11.29 -18.28 -4.68
CA ILE A 343 -11.56 -18.21 -6.11
C ILE A 343 -12.98 -18.74 -6.30
N CYS A 344 -13.82 -18.08 -7.11
CA CYS A 344 -15.16 -18.58 -7.35
C CYS A 344 -15.14 -19.91 -8.15
N ASP A 345 -16.22 -20.69 -8.05
CA ASP A 345 -16.25 -22.03 -8.64
C ASP A 345 -16.10 -22.01 -10.17
N GLU A 346 -16.70 -21.02 -10.84
CA GLU A 346 -16.53 -20.85 -12.30
C GLU A 346 -15.06 -20.67 -12.69
N LEU A 347 -14.30 -19.90 -11.90
CA LEU A 347 -12.88 -19.71 -12.17
C LEU A 347 -12.10 -21.02 -11.95
N ARG A 348 -12.39 -21.75 -10.85
CA ARG A 348 -11.74 -23.04 -10.53
C ARG A 348 -12.03 -24.10 -11.58
N GLU A 349 -13.27 -24.22 -12.04
CA GLU A 349 -13.71 -25.19 -13.05
C GLU A 349 -13.03 -24.96 -14.40
N ALA A 350 -12.68 -23.71 -14.71
CA ALA A 350 -11.90 -23.35 -15.89
C ALA A 350 -10.38 -23.52 -15.71
N GLY A 351 -9.93 -24.07 -14.58
CA GLY A 351 -8.52 -24.38 -14.31
C GLY A 351 -7.69 -23.20 -13.82
N VAL A 352 -8.32 -22.15 -13.26
CA VAL A 352 -7.58 -21.08 -12.58
C VAL A 352 -6.98 -21.62 -11.29
N THR A 353 -5.68 -21.44 -11.13
CA THR A 353 -4.96 -21.75 -9.89
C THR A 353 -4.47 -20.47 -9.25
N ALA A 354 -4.29 -20.48 -7.94
CA ALA A 354 -3.59 -19.44 -7.21
C ALA A 354 -2.60 -20.12 -6.26
N ASP A 355 -1.32 -19.88 -6.52
CA ASP A 355 -0.22 -20.46 -5.76
C ASP A 355 0.39 -19.37 -4.87
N LEU A 356 0.46 -19.64 -3.57
CA LEU A 356 1.07 -18.75 -2.60
C LEU A 356 2.59 -18.99 -2.61
N ALA A 357 3.38 -17.93 -2.74
CA ALA A 357 4.82 -17.99 -2.64
C ALA A 357 5.26 -18.41 -1.22
N ASP A 358 6.44 -19.02 -1.10
CA ASP A 358 6.93 -19.60 0.16
C ASP A 358 7.06 -18.58 1.31
N ASP A 359 7.34 -17.31 0.99
CA ASP A 359 7.44 -16.23 1.97
C ASP A 359 6.09 -15.60 2.35
N ALA A 360 4.99 -16.15 1.81
CA ALA A 360 3.62 -15.68 2.00
C ALA A 360 3.43 -14.16 1.74
N SER A 361 4.24 -13.58 0.84
CA SER A 361 4.14 -12.17 0.44
C SER A 361 3.50 -11.97 -0.94
N ARG A 362 3.41 -13.04 -1.74
CA ARG A 362 2.95 -13.02 -3.13
C ARG A 362 2.04 -14.19 -3.44
N VAL A 363 1.02 -13.95 -4.26
CA VAL A 363 0.13 -14.92 -4.88
C VAL A 363 0.31 -14.86 -6.39
N VAL A 364 0.59 -16.00 -7.00
CA VAL A 364 0.64 -16.16 -8.46
C VAL A 364 -0.66 -16.79 -8.93
N VAL A 365 -1.50 -16.04 -9.63
CA VAL A 365 -2.77 -16.52 -10.16
C VAL A 365 -2.62 -16.84 -11.65
N GLN A 366 -2.77 -18.11 -12.01
CA GLN A 366 -2.70 -18.56 -13.39
C GLN A 366 -4.10 -18.51 -14.03
N LEU A 367 -4.27 -17.62 -15.01
CA LEU A 367 -5.52 -17.37 -15.74
C LEU A 367 -5.44 -17.91 -17.17
N GLY A 368 -5.23 -19.21 -17.32
CA GLY A 368 -5.02 -19.83 -18.63
C GLY A 368 -3.72 -19.33 -19.30
N ASP A 369 -3.84 -18.53 -20.36
CA ASP A 369 -2.72 -17.91 -21.09
C ASP A 369 -2.33 -16.52 -20.55
N ALA A 370 -2.78 -16.18 -19.35
CA ALA A 370 -2.36 -15.01 -18.60
C ALA A 370 -1.96 -15.40 -17.17
N ARG A 371 -1.16 -14.56 -16.54
CA ARG A 371 -0.70 -14.70 -15.16
C ARG A 371 -0.87 -13.37 -14.43
N VAL A 372 -1.33 -13.40 -13.19
CA VAL A 372 -1.46 -12.22 -12.33
C VAL A 372 -0.65 -12.46 -11.06
N ASP A 373 0.36 -11.62 -10.85
CA ASP A 373 1.17 -11.66 -9.64
C ASP A 373 0.64 -10.58 -8.70
N LEU A 374 0.03 -11.00 -7.60
CA LEU A 374 -0.39 -10.12 -6.52
C LEU A 374 0.62 -10.20 -5.39
N PHE A 375 1.20 -9.08 -4.99
CA PHE A 375 2.12 -9.05 -3.85
C PHE A 375 1.80 -7.88 -2.94
N ALA A 376 2.16 -8.02 -1.66
CA ALA A 376 2.01 -6.97 -0.67
C ALA A 376 3.35 -6.71 0.03
N VAL A 377 3.57 -5.44 0.39
CA VAL A 377 4.73 -5.00 1.18
C VAL A 377 4.23 -4.11 2.31
N ASP A 378 4.51 -4.50 3.55
CA ASP A 378 4.39 -3.60 4.70
C ASP A 378 5.76 -3.02 5.03
N ALA A 379 5.97 -1.76 4.63
CA ALA A 379 7.20 -1.01 4.85
C ALA A 379 7.10 -0.05 6.05
N ILE A 380 6.06 -0.18 6.88
CA ILE A 380 5.99 0.54 8.14
C ILE A 380 6.87 -0.17 9.16
N ASP A 381 7.86 0.56 9.67
CA ASP A 381 8.64 0.10 10.82
C ASP A 381 7.77 0.20 12.08
N GLY A 382 7.31 -0.95 12.58
CA GLY A 382 6.45 -1.04 13.77
C GLY A 382 7.15 -0.67 15.08
N ASN A 383 8.47 -0.50 15.10
CA ASN A 383 9.20 -0.23 16.35
C ASN A 383 9.36 1.26 16.66
N ILE A 384 8.24 1.98 16.69
CA ILE A 384 8.17 3.42 16.98
C ILE A 384 8.89 3.76 18.29
N ARG A 385 8.72 2.95 19.34
CA ARG A 385 9.39 3.14 20.62
C ARG A 385 10.91 3.05 20.49
N GLN A 386 11.43 2.05 19.80
CA GLN A 386 12.89 1.94 19.61
C GLN A 386 13.44 3.13 18.80
N ARG A 387 12.70 3.62 17.80
CA ARG A 387 13.09 4.83 17.06
C ARG A 387 13.12 6.07 17.95
N ALA A 388 12.11 6.22 18.81
CA ALA A 388 12.07 7.29 19.80
C ALA A 388 13.26 7.19 20.77
N GLU A 389 13.57 6.00 21.29
CA GLU A 389 14.73 5.77 22.16
C GLU A 389 16.07 6.07 21.46
N GLN A 390 16.22 5.68 20.19
CA GLN A 390 17.42 5.98 19.39
C GLN A 390 17.58 7.47 19.14
N GLN A 391 16.48 8.18 18.89
CA GLN A 391 16.50 9.63 18.67
C GLN A 391 16.74 10.38 19.98
N LEU A 392 16.19 9.89 21.11
CA LEU A 392 16.52 10.37 22.45
C LEU A 392 18.02 10.22 22.71
N ALA A 393 18.57 9.02 22.53
CA ALA A 393 19.99 8.73 22.82
C ALA A 393 20.99 9.56 21.98
N GLN A 394 20.55 10.14 20.86
CA GLN A 394 21.38 11.03 20.05
C GLN A 394 21.43 12.47 20.58
N LEU A 395 20.40 12.90 21.33
CA LEU A 395 20.23 14.28 21.78
C LEU A 395 20.43 14.43 23.29
N ASP A 396 20.04 13.41 24.07
CA ASP A 396 20.29 13.27 25.50
C ASP A 396 21.79 13.06 25.77
N THR A 397 22.51 14.19 25.80
CA THR A 397 23.96 14.25 25.93
C THR A 397 24.38 13.88 27.34
N ASN A 398 23.54 14.20 28.32
CA ASN A 398 23.83 14.02 29.73
C ASN A 398 23.36 12.65 30.29
N GLN A 399 22.57 11.91 29.50
CA GLN A 399 22.01 10.59 29.79
C GLN A 399 21.03 10.56 30.97
N ASP A 400 20.23 11.62 31.15
CA ASP A 400 19.20 11.69 32.19
C ASP A 400 17.83 11.16 31.75
N GLY A 401 17.70 10.73 30.49
CA GLY A 401 16.53 10.02 29.97
C GLY A 401 15.44 10.91 29.38
N TYR A 402 15.70 12.20 29.19
CA TYR A 402 14.83 13.14 28.48
C TYR A 402 15.67 14.13 27.66
N ILE A 403 15.02 14.91 26.78
CA ILE A 403 15.65 16.04 26.09
C ILE A 403 15.14 17.33 26.73
N ASP A 404 16.05 18.17 27.23
CA ASP A 404 15.72 19.51 27.71
C ASP A 404 16.08 20.61 26.67
N LYS A 405 15.82 21.88 27.01
CA LYS A 405 16.11 23.02 26.12
C LYS A 405 17.61 23.29 25.90
N LEU A 406 18.48 22.77 26.77
CA LEU A 406 19.94 22.90 26.58
C LEU A 406 20.43 21.87 25.56
N GLU A 407 19.78 20.71 25.51
CA GLU A 407 20.05 19.60 24.58
C GLU A 407 19.32 19.76 23.23
N ALA A 408 18.23 20.53 23.21
CA ALA A 408 17.52 20.97 22.01
C ALA A 408 17.74 22.47 21.75
N PRO A 409 18.91 22.90 21.25
CA PRO A 409 19.16 24.31 20.95
C PRO A 409 18.16 24.85 19.92
N GLU A 410 17.83 26.14 20.00
CA GLU A 410 16.81 26.81 19.15
C GLU A 410 17.07 26.69 17.63
N ASP A 411 18.30 26.40 17.21
CA ASP A 411 18.65 26.19 15.80
C ASP A 411 18.40 24.74 15.32
N SER A 412 18.08 23.81 16.24
CA SER A 412 17.79 22.41 15.91
C SER A 412 16.31 22.21 15.54
N PRO A 413 15.96 21.22 14.68
CA PRO A 413 14.56 20.94 14.34
C PRO A 413 13.66 20.67 15.55
N ILE A 414 14.18 20.00 16.59
CA ILE A 414 13.43 19.75 17.84
C ILE A 414 13.35 21.01 18.69
N GLY A 415 14.41 21.83 18.77
CA GLY A 415 14.39 23.08 19.53
C GLY A 415 13.41 24.10 18.98
N GLN A 416 13.29 24.23 17.65
CA GLN A 416 12.32 25.11 16.99
C GLN A 416 10.86 24.73 17.26
N ALA A 417 10.61 23.44 17.46
CA ALA A 417 9.28 22.87 17.67
C ALA A 417 9.12 22.24 19.06
N PHE A 418 9.89 22.68 20.06
CA PHE A 418 9.99 21.99 21.36
C PHE A 418 8.63 21.80 22.04
N SER A 419 7.77 22.84 22.02
CA SER A 419 6.40 22.78 22.54
C SER A 419 5.48 21.79 21.83
N ASP A 420 5.85 21.41 20.61
CA ASP A 420 5.06 20.47 19.82
C ASP A 420 5.40 19.02 20.19
N TYR A 421 6.57 18.79 20.82
CA TYR A 421 6.99 17.49 21.35
C TYR A 421 6.67 17.35 22.84
N ASP A 422 6.88 18.41 23.64
CA ASP A 422 6.57 18.47 25.07
C ASP A 422 5.05 18.56 25.28
N ALA A 423 4.41 17.40 25.43
CA ALA A 423 2.96 17.28 25.37
C ALA A 423 2.29 17.68 26.69
N ASP A 424 2.98 17.52 27.82
CA ASP A 424 2.51 17.92 29.14
C ASP A 424 3.07 19.28 29.61
N ALA A 425 3.90 19.92 28.79
CA ALA A 425 4.48 21.25 28.99
C ALA A 425 5.36 21.35 30.24
N ASP A 426 6.02 20.24 30.63
CA ASP A 426 6.93 20.20 31.78
C ASP A 426 8.34 20.72 31.46
N GLY A 427 8.60 21.07 30.20
CA GLY A 427 9.88 21.57 29.70
C GLY A 427 10.88 20.49 29.33
N LYS A 428 10.45 19.23 29.23
CA LYS A 428 11.25 18.06 28.88
C LYS A 428 10.52 17.24 27.83
N ILE A 429 11.28 16.44 27.06
CA ILE A 429 10.71 15.53 26.07
C ILE A 429 11.15 14.11 26.43
N TYR A 430 10.19 13.28 26.81
CA TYR A 430 10.44 11.87 27.15
C TYR A 430 10.22 10.94 25.94
N PRO A 431 10.75 9.70 25.98
CA PRO A 431 10.56 8.72 24.89
C PRO A 431 9.11 8.47 24.47
N ASN A 432 8.16 8.52 25.42
CA ASN A 432 6.73 8.34 25.12
C ASN A 432 6.15 9.52 24.34
N GLU A 433 6.59 10.74 24.63
CA GLU A 433 6.14 11.94 23.92
C GLU A 433 6.74 11.98 22.51
N LEU A 434 8.03 11.66 22.41
CA LEU A 434 8.70 11.53 21.12
C LEU A 434 8.07 10.41 20.27
N ALA A 435 7.75 9.26 20.87
CA ALA A 435 7.04 8.18 20.19
C ALA A 435 5.66 8.63 19.71
N ALA A 436 4.89 9.39 20.51
CA ALA A 436 3.58 9.90 20.11
C ALA A 436 3.66 10.86 18.92
N VAL A 437 4.70 11.70 18.85
CA VAL A 437 4.92 12.58 17.69
C VAL A 437 5.30 11.77 16.45
N ILE A 438 6.22 10.79 16.57
CA ILE A 438 6.62 9.93 15.46
C ILE A 438 5.42 9.12 14.94
N GLU A 439 4.60 8.57 15.83
CA GLU A 439 3.37 7.87 15.50
C GLU A 439 2.44 8.79 14.71
N LEU A 440 2.18 10.01 15.20
CA LEU A 440 1.27 10.95 14.53
C LEU A 440 1.79 11.38 13.15
N GLN A 441 3.09 11.65 13.02
CA GLN A 441 3.73 12.03 11.75
C GLN A 441 3.67 10.92 10.70
N THR A 442 3.81 9.66 11.14
CA THR A 442 3.75 8.49 10.26
C THR A 442 2.34 7.94 10.07
N SER A 443 1.37 8.36 10.88
CA SER A 443 -0.01 7.84 10.89
C SER A 443 -0.70 7.93 9.54
N ALA A 444 -0.48 9.00 8.77
CA ALA A 444 -1.08 9.14 7.45
C ALA A 444 -0.56 8.08 6.46
N ALA A 445 0.75 7.81 6.49
CA ALA A 445 1.40 6.78 5.69
C ALA A 445 1.04 5.37 6.19
N ALA A 446 0.96 5.19 7.51
CA ALA A 446 0.58 3.94 8.16
C ALA A 446 -0.92 3.62 8.05
N GLY A 447 -1.77 4.61 7.83
CA GLY A 447 -3.22 4.42 7.62
C GLY A 447 -3.61 4.31 6.15
N GLN A 448 -2.65 4.29 5.23
CA GLN A 448 -2.91 4.25 3.80
C GLN A 448 -2.23 3.06 3.12
N ILE A 449 -3.03 2.28 2.41
CA ILE A 449 -2.58 1.25 1.49
C ILE A 449 -2.68 1.80 0.07
N ARG A 450 -1.59 1.67 -0.68
CA ARG A 450 -1.51 2.10 -2.08
C ARG A 450 -1.27 0.88 -2.94
N SER A 451 -1.96 0.81 -4.06
CA SER A 451 -1.81 -0.28 -5.02
C SER A 451 -1.45 0.26 -6.39
N ARG A 452 -0.62 -0.51 -7.10
CA ARG A 452 -0.34 -0.32 -8.52
C ARG A 452 -0.69 -1.58 -9.28
N VAL A 453 -1.49 -1.41 -10.33
CA VAL A 453 -1.85 -2.48 -11.25
C VAL A 453 -1.30 -2.18 -12.65
N GLY A 454 -0.62 -3.14 -13.24
CA GLY A 454 -0.13 -3.03 -14.60
C GLY A 454 0.47 -4.34 -15.09
N PHE A 455 1.59 -4.25 -15.80
CA PHE A 455 2.29 -5.40 -16.36
C PHE A 455 3.77 -5.34 -16.04
N PHE A 456 4.40 -6.51 -16.01
CA PHE A 456 5.85 -6.58 -15.91
C PHE A 456 6.53 -6.05 -17.16
N ALA A 457 7.73 -5.49 -16.98
CA ALA A 457 8.55 -4.99 -18.08
C ALA A 457 9.08 -6.11 -18.99
N ASP A 458 9.35 -7.29 -18.42
CA ASP A 458 9.80 -8.48 -19.16
C ASP A 458 8.82 -9.63 -18.92
N ALA A 459 7.95 -9.87 -19.90
CA ALA A 459 6.96 -10.94 -19.80
C ALA A 459 7.61 -12.33 -19.85
N LEU A 460 8.64 -12.54 -20.67
CA LEU A 460 9.25 -13.87 -20.81
C LEU A 460 9.98 -14.28 -19.52
N PHE A 461 10.69 -13.34 -18.89
CA PHE A 461 11.30 -13.59 -17.57
C PHE A 461 10.25 -14.11 -16.57
N ASN A 462 9.13 -13.40 -16.45
CA ASN A 462 8.06 -13.78 -15.53
C ASN A 462 7.40 -15.12 -15.86
N VAL A 463 7.39 -15.52 -17.14
CA VAL A 463 6.84 -16.82 -17.55
C VAL A 463 7.81 -17.95 -17.23
N MET A 464 9.13 -17.68 -17.27
CA MET A 464 10.17 -18.62 -16.88
C MET A 464 10.30 -18.77 -15.36
N ASP A 465 10.14 -17.67 -14.63
CA ASP A 465 10.16 -17.56 -13.16
C ASP A 465 8.85 -18.13 -12.60
N ALA A 466 8.74 -19.46 -12.57
CA ALA A 466 7.49 -20.18 -12.35
C ALA A 466 6.98 -20.00 -10.92
N ASN A 467 7.88 -19.97 -9.93
CA ASN A 467 7.54 -19.70 -8.53
C ASN A 467 7.35 -18.18 -8.25
N GLY A 468 7.77 -17.34 -9.19
CA GLY A 468 7.65 -15.89 -9.18
C GLY A 468 8.68 -15.17 -8.31
N ASP A 469 9.66 -15.87 -7.73
CA ASP A 469 10.57 -15.35 -6.69
C ASP A 469 11.49 -14.21 -7.15
N GLY A 470 11.44 -13.89 -8.45
CA GLY A 470 12.18 -12.82 -9.08
C GLY A 470 13.56 -13.26 -9.57
N ARG A 471 13.85 -14.55 -9.54
CA ARG A 471 15.09 -15.19 -9.97
C ARG A 471 14.77 -16.33 -10.93
N LEU A 472 15.74 -16.72 -11.73
CA LEU A 472 15.68 -17.95 -12.50
C LEU A 472 16.75 -18.90 -11.96
N THR A 473 16.30 -20.02 -11.42
CA THR A 473 17.15 -21.11 -10.94
C THR A 473 17.68 -21.96 -12.11
N SER A 474 18.66 -22.81 -11.84
CA SER A 474 19.12 -23.80 -12.84
C SER A 474 17.98 -24.70 -13.31
N ARG A 475 17.02 -25.02 -12.43
CA ARG A 475 15.84 -25.83 -12.75
C ARG A 475 14.93 -25.13 -13.74
N GLU A 476 14.53 -23.89 -13.46
CA GLU A 476 13.64 -23.12 -14.35
C GLU A 476 14.26 -22.87 -15.73
N LEU A 477 15.58 -22.63 -15.77
CA LEU A 477 16.32 -22.56 -17.03
C LEU A 477 16.36 -23.90 -17.77
N GLY A 478 16.45 -25.01 -17.04
CA GLY A 478 16.41 -26.38 -17.58
C GLY A 478 15.03 -26.77 -18.13
N ASP A 479 13.95 -26.28 -17.51
CA ASP A 479 12.57 -26.53 -17.91
C ASP A 479 12.10 -25.65 -19.08
N PHE A 480 12.87 -24.63 -19.43
CA PHE A 480 12.53 -23.68 -20.48
C PHE A 480 12.17 -24.31 -21.85
N PRO A 481 12.87 -25.34 -22.36
CA PRO A 481 12.47 -26.01 -23.60
C PRO A 481 11.07 -26.64 -23.53
N ALA A 482 10.71 -27.23 -22.39
CA ALA A 482 9.39 -27.79 -22.18
C ALA A 482 8.32 -26.68 -22.07
N LEU A 483 8.68 -25.55 -21.44
CA LEU A 483 7.84 -24.36 -21.39
C LEU A 483 7.56 -23.79 -22.80
N VAL A 484 8.58 -23.67 -23.65
CA VAL A 484 8.43 -23.25 -25.06
C VAL A 484 7.47 -24.17 -25.80
N ALA A 485 7.64 -25.48 -25.70
CA ALA A 485 6.74 -26.46 -26.33
C ALA A 485 5.30 -26.39 -25.82
N ARG A 486 5.11 -26.02 -24.54
CA ARG A 486 3.77 -25.85 -23.94
C ARG A 486 3.08 -24.56 -24.42
N LEU A 487 3.86 -23.52 -24.73
CA LEU A 487 3.37 -22.22 -25.15
C LEU A 487 3.21 -22.09 -26.67
N ASP A 488 3.84 -22.96 -27.46
CA ASP A 488 3.63 -23.09 -28.91
C ASP A 488 2.18 -23.53 -29.20
N ARG A 489 1.31 -22.54 -29.40
CA ARG A 489 -0.13 -22.74 -29.62
C ARG A 489 -0.43 -22.96 -31.09
N ASN A 490 0.37 -22.39 -31.98
CA ASN A 490 0.18 -22.50 -33.41
C ASN A 490 0.79 -23.81 -33.99
N GLY A 491 1.65 -24.48 -33.22
CA GLY A 491 2.27 -25.77 -33.54
C GLY A 491 3.41 -25.67 -34.54
N ASP A 492 4.06 -24.51 -34.67
CA ASP A 492 5.15 -24.27 -35.63
C ASP A 492 6.55 -24.65 -35.10
N GLY A 493 6.63 -25.09 -33.84
CA GLY A 493 7.86 -25.51 -33.18
C GLY A 493 8.70 -24.36 -32.64
N LYS A 494 8.16 -23.13 -32.61
CA LYS A 494 8.82 -21.94 -32.07
C LYS A 494 7.90 -21.22 -31.09
N LEU A 495 8.49 -20.45 -30.17
CA LEU A 495 7.73 -19.54 -29.33
C LEU A 495 7.69 -18.14 -29.96
N GLY A 496 6.54 -17.77 -30.50
CA GLY A 496 6.28 -16.43 -31.02
C GLY A 496 5.88 -15.43 -29.94
N VAL A 497 5.98 -14.13 -30.24
CA VAL A 497 5.64 -13.05 -29.30
C VAL A 497 4.21 -13.14 -28.77
N ASN A 498 3.26 -13.51 -29.63
CA ASN A 498 1.85 -13.62 -29.27
C ASN A 498 1.54 -14.86 -28.42
N GLU A 499 2.49 -15.79 -28.30
CA GLU A 499 2.35 -17.03 -27.53
C GLU A 499 2.89 -16.89 -26.11
N ILE A 500 3.70 -15.85 -25.86
CA ILE A 500 4.12 -15.48 -24.51
C ILE A 500 2.88 -15.02 -23.72
N PRO A 501 2.58 -15.64 -22.57
CA PRO A 501 1.50 -15.22 -21.70
C PRO A 501 1.59 -13.76 -21.28
N GLU A 502 0.44 -13.16 -21.02
CA GLU A 502 0.40 -11.80 -20.48
C GLU A 502 0.60 -11.84 -18.96
N CYS A 503 1.63 -11.16 -18.45
CA CYS A 503 1.96 -11.13 -17.03
C CYS A 503 1.55 -9.79 -16.41
N MET A 504 0.44 -9.82 -15.67
CA MET A 504 -0.08 -8.70 -14.90
C MET A 504 0.56 -8.65 -13.52
N LEU A 505 0.62 -7.44 -12.97
CA LEU A 505 1.13 -7.17 -11.64
C LEU A 505 0.09 -6.40 -10.84
N VAL A 506 -0.17 -6.84 -9.61
CA VAL A 506 -0.96 -6.14 -8.59
C VAL A 506 -0.07 -5.97 -7.36
N GLY A 507 0.64 -4.85 -7.27
CA GLY A 507 1.45 -4.53 -6.10
C GLY A 507 0.65 -3.74 -5.08
N LEU A 508 0.79 -4.07 -3.80
CA LEU A 508 0.24 -3.32 -2.67
C LEU A 508 1.36 -2.91 -1.72
N VAL A 509 1.32 -1.66 -1.25
CA VAL A 509 2.28 -1.15 -0.27
C VAL A 509 1.57 -0.35 0.82
N ARG A 510 2.00 -0.56 2.04
CA ARG A 510 1.77 0.32 3.20
C ARG A 510 3.13 0.86 3.64
N GLY A 511 3.28 2.18 3.78
CA GLY A 511 4.62 2.79 3.97
C GLY A 511 4.69 4.24 3.52
N ASP A 512 5.91 4.78 3.48
CA ASP A 512 6.19 6.13 2.96
C ASP A 512 5.87 6.22 1.44
N PRO A 513 4.95 7.11 1.02
CA PRO A 513 4.63 7.32 -0.40
C PRO A 513 5.83 7.69 -1.27
N GLN A 514 6.88 8.31 -0.72
CA GLN A 514 8.09 8.65 -1.48
C GLN A 514 8.90 7.42 -1.89
N GLN A 515 8.70 6.29 -1.23
CA GLN A 515 9.37 5.02 -1.52
C GLN A 515 8.53 4.10 -2.43
N ASP A 516 7.34 4.52 -2.85
CA ASP A 516 6.43 3.69 -3.66
C ASP A 516 7.10 3.10 -4.91
N ASP A 517 8.00 3.83 -5.57
CA ASP A 517 8.70 3.34 -6.78
C ASP A 517 9.66 2.18 -6.49
N ASN A 518 10.21 2.13 -5.27
CA ASN A 518 11.05 1.04 -4.80
C ASN A 518 10.19 -0.11 -4.24
N SER A 519 9.18 0.23 -3.43
CA SER A 519 8.37 -0.75 -2.69
C SER A 519 7.29 -1.44 -3.52
N LEU A 520 6.86 -0.85 -4.64
CA LEU A 520 5.92 -1.47 -5.59
C LEU A 520 6.63 -2.25 -6.70
N GLN A 521 7.79 -2.80 -6.36
CA GLN A 521 8.41 -3.90 -7.07
C GLN A 521 8.15 -5.17 -6.27
N PRO A 522 7.86 -6.32 -6.92
CA PRO A 522 7.68 -7.56 -6.19
C PRO A 522 8.90 -7.80 -5.30
N PRO A 523 8.70 -8.08 -4.00
CA PRO A 523 9.81 -8.39 -3.13
C PRO A 523 10.54 -9.62 -3.70
N ARG A 524 11.87 -9.56 -3.68
CA ARG A 524 12.66 -10.77 -3.89
C ARG A 524 12.41 -11.65 -2.68
N ALA A 525 11.93 -12.87 -2.93
CA ALA A 525 11.81 -13.82 -1.84
C ALA A 525 13.20 -13.98 -1.21
N THR A 526 13.24 -13.94 0.11
CA THR A 526 14.48 -14.28 0.82
C THR A 526 14.62 -15.78 0.67
N LEU A 527 15.73 -16.23 0.08
CA LEU A 527 16.02 -17.65 -0.01
C LEU A 527 16.18 -18.20 1.41
N THR A 528 15.14 -18.87 1.89
CA THR A 528 15.11 -19.49 3.21
C THR A 528 15.72 -20.86 3.07
N VAL A 529 16.85 -21.07 3.73
CA VAL A 529 17.41 -22.41 3.82
C VAL A 529 16.47 -23.24 4.68
N ASP A 530 15.99 -24.36 4.15
CA ASP A 530 15.20 -25.30 4.94
C ASP A 530 16.10 -25.82 6.07
N GLU A 531 15.85 -25.34 7.29
CA GLU A 531 16.65 -25.69 8.46
C GLU A 531 16.70 -27.19 8.72
N SER A 532 15.68 -27.87 8.21
CA SER A 532 15.43 -29.26 8.39
C SER A 532 16.25 -30.12 7.39
N ALA A 533 16.96 -29.50 6.44
CA ALA A 533 17.94 -30.10 5.56
C ALA A 533 19.24 -30.51 6.29
N PRO A 534 19.92 -31.60 5.87
CA PRO A 534 21.19 -32.02 6.44
C PRO A 534 22.29 -30.94 6.33
N ARG A 535 23.23 -30.91 7.27
CA ARG A 535 24.33 -29.92 7.25
C ARG A 535 25.18 -29.97 5.98
N TRP A 536 25.40 -31.16 5.40
CA TRP A 536 26.18 -31.30 4.18
C TRP A 536 25.44 -30.68 2.99
N PHE A 537 24.11 -30.83 2.94
CA PHE A 537 23.25 -30.26 1.91
C PHE A 537 23.34 -28.74 1.95
N LYS A 538 23.07 -28.14 3.12
CA LYS A 538 23.16 -26.69 3.35
C LYS A 538 24.56 -26.09 3.08
N ALA A 539 25.61 -26.91 3.13
CA ALA A 539 26.98 -26.47 2.84
C ALA A 539 27.34 -26.52 1.35
N MET A 540 26.64 -27.35 0.57
CA MET A 540 26.80 -27.47 -0.88
C MET A 540 25.83 -26.57 -1.65
N ASP A 541 24.67 -26.28 -1.05
CA ASP A 541 23.63 -25.40 -1.58
C ASP A 541 24.12 -23.93 -1.53
N ARG A 542 24.84 -23.56 -2.58
CA ARG A 542 25.54 -22.28 -2.67
C ARG A 542 24.57 -21.15 -2.96
N ASN A 543 23.60 -21.42 -3.83
CA ASN A 543 22.61 -20.45 -4.25
C ASN A 543 21.43 -20.35 -3.25
N ARG A 544 21.27 -21.32 -2.34
CA ARG A 544 20.23 -21.40 -1.30
C ARG A 544 18.83 -21.61 -1.86
N ASP A 545 18.72 -22.30 -3.00
CA ASP A 545 17.42 -22.61 -3.62
C ASP A 545 16.76 -23.86 -3.02
N ASN A 546 17.34 -24.45 -1.96
CA ASN A 546 16.90 -25.71 -1.34
C ASN A 546 16.98 -26.92 -2.26
N GLU A 547 17.78 -26.84 -3.32
CA GLU A 547 18.08 -27.94 -4.22
C GLU A 547 19.59 -28.03 -4.42
N LEU A 548 20.09 -29.18 -4.86
CA LEU A 548 21.47 -29.30 -5.32
C LEU A 548 21.47 -29.71 -6.77
N SER A 549 22.01 -28.84 -7.61
CA SER A 549 22.36 -29.19 -8.98
C SER A 549 23.65 -30.02 -9.03
N ALA A 550 23.85 -30.76 -10.12
CA ALA A 550 25.07 -31.55 -10.30
C ALA A 550 26.39 -30.76 -10.15
N PRO A 551 26.49 -29.47 -10.58
CA PRO A 551 27.66 -28.63 -10.31
C PRO A 551 27.88 -28.26 -8.85
N GLU A 552 26.83 -28.19 -8.03
CA GLU A 552 26.91 -27.83 -6.61
C GLU A 552 27.28 -29.03 -5.74
N PHE A 553 26.91 -30.23 -6.19
CA PHE A 553 27.21 -31.46 -5.48
C PHE A 553 28.71 -31.79 -5.51
N LEU A 554 29.35 -31.80 -4.34
CA LEU A 554 30.79 -32.07 -4.20
C LEU A 554 31.16 -33.57 -4.30
N GLY A 555 30.18 -34.47 -4.34
CA GLY A 555 30.38 -35.91 -4.49
C GLY A 555 30.60 -36.34 -5.94
N ASP A 556 30.66 -37.65 -6.17
CA ASP A 556 30.76 -38.18 -7.52
C ASP A 556 29.38 -38.28 -8.22
N SER A 557 29.39 -38.42 -9.55
CA SER A 557 28.16 -38.50 -10.34
C SER A 557 27.31 -39.74 -10.03
N GLU A 558 27.90 -40.82 -9.51
CA GLU A 558 27.15 -42.03 -9.16
C GLU A 558 26.37 -41.80 -7.85
N GLN A 559 27.00 -41.16 -6.86
CA GLN A 559 26.37 -40.72 -5.63
C GLN A 559 25.22 -39.74 -5.92
N PHE A 560 25.43 -38.79 -6.83
CA PHE A 560 24.37 -37.86 -7.24
C PHE A 560 23.14 -38.62 -7.76
N GLN A 561 23.34 -39.55 -8.70
CA GLN A 561 22.25 -40.36 -9.27
C GLN A 561 21.59 -41.32 -8.26
N GLN A 562 22.29 -41.68 -7.18
CA GLN A 562 21.71 -42.48 -6.10
C GLN A 562 20.81 -41.64 -5.17
N LEU A 563 21.15 -40.36 -5.01
CA LEU A 563 20.41 -39.40 -4.19
C LEU A 563 19.20 -38.84 -4.93
N ASP A 564 19.37 -38.48 -6.20
CA ASP A 564 18.32 -38.06 -7.15
C ASP A 564 17.41 -39.26 -7.49
N ALA A 565 16.44 -39.51 -6.60
CA ALA A 565 15.60 -40.69 -6.65
C ALA A 565 14.48 -40.53 -7.68
N ASN A 566 14.01 -39.30 -7.88
CA ASN A 566 13.01 -38.98 -8.90
C ASN A 566 13.62 -38.84 -10.32
N ARG A 567 14.95 -38.74 -10.43
CA ARG A 567 15.72 -38.59 -11.67
C ARG A 567 15.40 -37.31 -12.41
N ASP A 568 15.13 -36.24 -11.68
CA ASP A 568 14.86 -34.92 -12.24
C ASP A 568 16.14 -34.10 -12.47
N GLY A 569 17.30 -34.62 -12.06
CA GLY A 569 18.60 -33.99 -12.23
C GLY A 569 19.00 -33.05 -11.10
N TYR A 570 18.26 -33.06 -9.98
CA TYR A 570 18.50 -32.29 -8.78
C TYR A 570 18.35 -33.19 -7.55
N ILE A 571 18.89 -32.76 -6.41
CA ILE A 571 18.63 -33.41 -5.12
C ILE A 571 17.84 -32.41 -4.28
N ASP A 572 16.61 -32.76 -3.92
CA ASP A 572 15.78 -31.93 -3.05
C ASP A 572 16.06 -32.22 -1.55
N VAL A 573 15.54 -31.37 -0.66
CA VAL A 573 15.68 -31.54 0.80
C VAL A 573 15.13 -32.89 1.28
N SER A 574 14.05 -33.38 0.68
CA SER A 574 13.38 -34.64 1.05
C SER A 574 14.22 -35.86 0.68
N GLU A 575 14.92 -35.83 -0.45
CA GLU A 575 15.88 -36.83 -0.90
C GLU A 575 17.13 -36.83 -0.02
N ALA A 576 17.71 -35.66 0.24
CA ALA A 576 18.86 -35.50 1.13
C ALA A 576 18.59 -36.06 2.54
N ARG A 577 17.40 -35.82 3.07
CA ARG A 577 16.96 -36.36 4.38
C ARG A 577 16.83 -37.86 4.41
N ARG A 578 16.27 -38.46 3.35
CA ARG A 578 16.09 -39.91 3.26
C ARG A 578 17.43 -40.63 3.35
N GLU A 579 18.47 -40.08 2.72
CA GLU A 579 19.83 -40.61 2.84
C GLU A 579 20.37 -40.46 4.26
N SER A 580 20.29 -39.26 4.84
CA SER A 580 20.94 -39.01 6.13
C SER A 580 20.28 -39.80 7.28
N ALA A 581 18.99 -40.11 7.16
CA ALA A 581 18.30 -41.04 8.05
C ALA A 581 18.77 -42.50 7.87
N SER A 582 19.09 -42.92 6.65
CA SER A 582 19.63 -44.24 6.33
C SER A 582 21.07 -44.42 6.84
N SER A 583 21.88 -43.36 6.73
CA SER A 583 23.28 -43.33 7.19
C SER A 583 23.39 -43.25 8.72
N ALA A 584 22.40 -42.69 9.43
CA ALA A 584 22.34 -42.67 10.90
C ALA A 584 21.84 -44.00 11.53
N SER A 585 21.21 -44.88 10.75
CA SER A 585 20.76 -46.22 11.19
C SER A 585 21.78 -47.34 10.93
N LYS A 586 22.90 -47.03 10.28
CA LYS A 586 24.05 -47.93 10.08
C LYS A 586 25.16 -47.59 11.07
#